data_AF-A0A7V5H5Q9-F1
#
_entry.id   AF-A0A7V5H5Q9-F1
#
_cell.length_a   1.000
_cell.length_b   1.000
_cell.length_c   1.000
_cell.angle_alpha   90.00
_cell.angle_beta   90.00
_cell.angle_gamma   90.00
#
_symmetry.space_group_name_H-M   'P 1'
#
loop_
_entity.id
_entity.type
_entity.pdbx_description
1 polymer ?
#
loop_
_entity_poly.entity_id
_entity_poly.type
_entity_poly.pdbx_seq_one_letter_code
_entity_poly.pdbx_strand_id
1 'polypeptide(L)'
;MDKVNGIGGLIKKIEGLQLSIKINDDTKPVINDLFQFIKDIIPLMLEVNAFSKEGTNKVPSATDNLNKVSKTTEMAAQEVMDHLENIIGELDELKSIITDCNLTKAVVRKIEIVQDKVQNVFYSFQFQDITNQQLEYVNRILNAIYQKFVDLFDSSLRIKGNTIFGKGLMDAIQAEMNKEKSTSFNKQTTEIVRQNTVTQEAIDKYFK
;
A
#
# COMPACT_ATOMS: atom_id res chain seq x y z
N MET A 1 -34.17 -0.92 30.44
CA MET A 1 -32.99 -1.54 29.78
C MET A 1 -32.29 -0.44 29.00
N ASP A 2 -31.25 0.18 29.57
CA ASP A 2 -30.50 1.24 28.90
C ASP A 2 -29.68 0.66 27.75
N LYS A 3 -30.13 0.97 26.52
CA LYS A 3 -29.36 0.78 25.29
C LYS A 3 -28.05 1.55 25.44
N VAL A 4 -26.93 0.85 25.28
CA VAL A 4 -25.61 1.45 25.22
C VAL A 4 -25.55 2.27 23.92
N ASN A 5 -25.79 3.57 24.02
CA ASN A 5 -25.68 4.49 22.89
C ASN A 5 -24.21 4.85 22.69
N GLY A 6 -23.49 4.00 21.97
CA GLY A 6 -22.10 4.23 21.60
C GLY A 6 -21.12 4.20 22.77
N ILE A 7 -19.91 4.67 22.51
CA ILE A 7 -18.75 4.47 23.39
C ILE A 7 -18.88 5.26 24.69
N GLY A 8 -19.46 6.46 24.61
CA GLY A 8 -19.78 7.27 25.78
C GLY A 8 -20.76 6.58 26.73
N GLY A 9 -21.68 5.74 26.21
CA GLY A 9 -22.58 4.93 27.04
C GLY A 9 -21.86 3.79 27.77
N LEU A 10 -20.83 3.23 27.14
CA LEU A 10 -20.01 2.17 27.73
C LEU A 10 -19.10 2.73 28.84
N ILE A 11 -18.45 3.87 28.59
CA ILE A 11 -17.62 4.59 29.58
C ILE A 11 -18.46 4.97 30.82
N LYS A 12 -19.68 5.49 30.62
CA LYS A 12 -20.58 5.81 31.74
C LYS A 12 -21.00 4.58 32.55
N LYS A 13 -21.20 3.42 31.92
CA LYS A 13 -21.46 2.16 32.63
C LYS A 13 -20.25 1.71 33.45
N ILE A 14 -19.05 1.85 32.90
CA ILE A 14 -17.79 1.54 33.57
C ILE A 14 -17.61 2.44 34.80
N GLU A 15 -17.88 3.74 34.67
CA GLU A 15 -17.83 4.71 35.78
C GLU A 15 -18.90 4.43 36.84
N GLY A 16 -20.11 4.04 36.43
CA GLY A 16 -21.16 3.61 37.35
C GLY A 16 -20.80 2.33 38.12
N LEU A 17 -20.11 1.38 37.47
CA LEU A 17 -19.57 0.18 38.12
C LEU A 17 -18.46 0.53 39.11
N GLN A 18 -17.55 1.44 38.75
CA GLN A 18 -16.50 1.93 39.65
C GLN A 18 -17.08 2.53 40.94
N LEU A 19 -18.20 3.25 40.85
CA LEU A 19 -18.87 3.88 42.00
C LEU A 19 -19.70 2.91 42.85
N SER A 20 -20.13 1.78 42.29
CA SER A 20 -21.03 0.83 42.98
C SER A 20 -20.31 -0.34 43.64
N ILE A 21 -19.01 -0.54 43.35
CA ILE A 21 -18.20 -1.56 44.03
C ILE A 21 -17.77 -1.00 45.40
N LYS A 22 -18.06 -1.73 46.47
CA LYS A 22 -17.49 -1.46 47.79
C LYS A 22 -16.09 -2.07 47.84
N ILE A 23 -15.08 -1.21 47.90
CA ILE A 23 -13.66 -1.57 47.81
C ILE A 23 -12.97 -1.14 49.10
N ASN A 24 -12.12 -2.00 49.67
CA ASN A 24 -11.23 -1.64 50.77
C ASN A 24 -10.07 -0.74 50.30
N ASP A 25 -9.53 0.09 51.19
CA ASP A 25 -8.53 1.12 50.83
C ASP A 25 -7.28 0.53 50.14
N ASP A 26 -6.92 -0.71 50.45
CA ASP A 26 -5.77 -1.40 49.87
C ASP A 26 -5.99 -1.84 48.40
N THR A 27 -7.22 -2.12 47.98
CA THR A 27 -7.52 -2.58 46.60
C THR A 27 -8.10 -1.49 45.70
N LYS A 28 -8.48 -0.36 46.30
CA LYS A 28 -8.91 0.87 45.61
C LYS A 28 -7.93 1.35 44.54
N PRO A 29 -6.60 1.44 44.77
CA PRO A 29 -5.66 1.85 43.72
C PRO A 29 -5.65 0.88 42.53
N VAL A 30 -5.62 -0.44 42.78
CA VAL A 30 -5.58 -1.46 41.72
C VAL A 30 -6.83 -1.44 40.84
N ILE A 31 -8.01 -1.28 41.45
CA ILE A 31 -9.27 -1.20 40.69
C ILE A 31 -9.34 0.11 39.90
N ASN A 32 -8.86 1.23 40.46
CA ASN A 32 -8.79 2.49 39.74
C ASN A 32 -7.87 2.40 38.52
N ASP A 33 -6.71 1.75 38.66
CA ASP A 33 -5.78 1.51 37.55
C ASP A 33 -6.40 0.60 36.48
N LEU A 34 -7.16 -0.44 36.88
CA LEU A 34 -7.90 -1.28 35.94
C LEU A 34 -8.96 -0.49 35.16
N PHE A 35 -9.70 0.39 35.83
CA PHE A 35 -10.69 1.24 35.17
C PHE A 35 -10.04 2.24 34.21
N GLN A 36 -8.91 2.82 34.60
CA GLN A 36 -8.18 3.73 33.74
C GLN A 36 -7.57 3.01 32.52
N PHE A 37 -7.00 1.83 32.72
CA PHE A 37 -6.53 0.97 31.65
C PHE A 37 -7.65 0.64 30.63
N ILE A 38 -8.85 0.33 31.10
CA ILE A 38 -9.99 0.09 30.20
C ILE A 38 -10.35 1.37 29.43
N LYS A 39 -10.36 2.55 30.08
CA LYS A 39 -10.62 3.83 29.42
C LYS A 39 -9.59 4.17 28.35
N ASP A 40 -8.33 3.76 28.55
CA ASP A 40 -7.24 4.01 27.60
C ASP A 40 -7.23 3.01 26.43
N ILE A 41 -7.64 1.76 26.66
CA ILE A 41 -7.67 0.71 25.63
C ILE A 41 -8.87 0.88 24.66
N ILE A 42 -9.99 1.44 25.11
CA ILE A 42 -11.18 1.63 24.26
C ILE A 42 -10.89 2.50 23.02
N PRO A 43 -10.27 3.70 23.13
CA PRO A 43 -9.87 4.51 21.99
C PRO A 43 -8.90 3.80 21.05
N LEU A 44 -7.89 3.12 21.59
CA LEU A 44 -6.92 2.37 20.80
C LEU A 44 -7.60 1.25 19.99
N MET A 45 -8.59 0.58 20.57
CA MET A 45 -9.38 -0.44 19.88
C MET A 45 -10.21 0.12 18.71
N LEU A 46 -10.68 1.37 18.82
CA LEU A 46 -11.39 2.03 17.73
C LEU A 46 -10.45 2.35 16.56
N GLU A 47 -9.30 2.92 16.89
CA GLU A 47 -8.30 3.31 15.91
C GLU A 47 -7.81 2.09 15.13
N VAL A 48 -7.50 0.99 15.84
CA VAL A 48 -7.08 -0.28 15.22
C VAL A 48 -8.19 -0.90 14.36
N ASN A 49 -9.46 -0.85 14.79
CA ASN A 49 -10.56 -1.38 13.99
C ASN A 49 -10.85 -0.54 12.73
N ALA A 50 -10.78 0.80 12.86
CA ALA A 50 -10.88 1.71 11.74
C ALA A 50 -9.76 1.47 10.72
N PHE A 51 -8.52 1.35 11.20
CA PHE A 51 -7.36 0.99 10.39
C PHE A 51 -7.51 -0.38 9.74
N SER A 52 -8.00 -1.40 10.46
CA SER A 52 -8.24 -2.75 9.91
C SER A 52 -9.19 -2.68 8.71
N LYS A 53 -10.36 -2.04 8.88
CA LYS A 53 -11.38 -1.93 7.83
C LYS A 53 -10.89 -1.12 6.62
N GLU A 54 -10.08 -0.10 6.85
CA GLU A 54 -9.51 0.71 5.77
C GLU A 54 -8.36 -0.01 5.05
N GLY A 55 -7.47 -0.67 5.81
CA GLY A 55 -6.42 -1.53 5.32
C GLY A 55 -6.95 -2.66 4.44
N THR A 56 -8.12 -3.23 4.78
CA THR A 56 -8.80 -4.28 3.99
C THR A 56 -9.17 -3.85 2.58
N ASN A 57 -9.39 -2.57 2.33
CA ASN A 57 -9.73 -2.09 1.00
C ASN A 57 -8.53 -1.47 0.28
N LYS A 58 -7.65 -0.78 1.02
CA LYS A 58 -6.57 0.02 0.42
C LYS A 58 -5.30 -0.79 0.15
N VAL A 59 -4.93 -1.73 1.01
CA VAL A 59 -3.72 -2.54 0.81
C VAL A 59 -3.88 -3.47 -0.40
N PRO A 60 -4.98 -4.24 -0.54
CA PRO A 60 -5.20 -5.05 -1.75
C PRO A 60 -5.27 -4.19 -3.02
N SER A 61 -5.91 -3.02 -2.96
CA SER A 61 -5.95 -2.11 -4.11
C SER A 61 -4.57 -1.56 -4.50
N ALA A 62 -3.70 -1.26 -3.53
CA ALA A 62 -2.33 -0.83 -3.81
C ALA A 62 -1.51 -1.98 -4.43
N THR A 63 -1.65 -3.19 -3.88
CA THR A 63 -1.12 -4.44 -4.42
C THR A 63 -1.53 -4.65 -5.89
N ASP A 64 -2.81 -4.50 -6.21
CA ASP A 64 -3.32 -4.64 -7.58
C ASP A 64 -2.76 -3.56 -8.51
N ASN A 65 -2.65 -2.33 -8.01
CA ASN A 65 -2.06 -1.24 -8.78
C ASN A 65 -0.57 -1.47 -9.07
N LEU A 66 0.21 -2.00 -8.11
CA LEU A 66 1.61 -2.36 -8.33
C LEU A 66 1.75 -3.46 -9.40
N ASN A 67 0.87 -4.47 -9.38
CA ASN A 67 0.85 -5.51 -10.41
C ASN A 67 0.53 -4.94 -11.80
N LYS A 68 -0.44 -4.03 -11.89
CA LYS A 68 -0.77 -3.35 -13.15
C LYS A 68 0.41 -2.53 -13.66
N VAL A 69 1.05 -1.73 -12.80
CA VAL A 69 2.23 -0.94 -13.16
C VAL A 69 3.36 -1.84 -13.65
N SER A 70 3.69 -2.90 -12.91
CA SER A 70 4.71 -3.88 -13.31
C SER A 70 4.44 -4.46 -14.70
N LYS A 71 3.20 -4.93 -14.95
CA LYS A 71 2.81 -5.46 -16.26
C LYS A 71 2.87 -4.41 -17.39
N THR A 72 2.38 -3.21 -17.14
CA THR A 72 2.42 -2.13 -18.14
C THR A 72 3.87 -1.73 -18.45
N THR A 73 4.73 -1.66 -17.43
CA THR A 73 6.16 -1.39 -17.62
C THR A 73 6.81 -2.52 -18.42
N GLU A 74 6.52 -3.79 -18.12
CA GLU A 74 6.97 -4.96 -18.89
C GLU A 74 6.63 -4.83 -20.37
N MET A 75 5.37 -4.56 -20.69
CA MET A 75 4.91 -4.38 -22.07
C MET A 75 5.63 -3.22 -22.77
N ALA A 76 5.78 -2.07 -22.10
CA ALA A 76 6.42 -0.89 -22.69
C ALA A 76 7.92 -1.11 -22.96
N ALA A 77 8.62 -1.81 -22.08
CA ALA A 77 10.03 -2.10 -22.32
C ALA A 77 10.24 -3.19 -23.38
N GLN A 78 9.34 -4.17 -23.46
CA GLN A 78 9.35 -5.12 -24.58
C GLN A 78 9.20 -4.39 -25.92
N GLU A 79 8.25 -3.44 -26.00
CA GLU A 79 8.08 -2.59 -27.18
C GLU A 79 9.34 -1.79 -27.51
N VAL A 80 10.02 -1.23 -26.49
CA VAL A 80 11.33 -0.57 -26.68
C VAL A 80 12.39 -1.55 -27.20
N MET A 81 12.48 -2.76 -26.66
CA MET A 81 13.44 -3.77 -27.11
C MET A 81 13.18 -4.18 -28.56
N ASP A 82 11.92 -4.40 -28.94
CA ASP A 82 11.52 -4.70 -30.32
C ASP A 82 11.92 -3.56 -31.28
N HIS A 83 11.75 -2.29 -30.85
CA HIS A 83 12.22 -1.14 -31.63
C HIS A 83 13.75 -1.08 -31.76
N LEU A 84 14.50 -1.39 -30.71
CA LEU A 84 15.97 -1.43 -30.76
C LEU A 84 16.47 -2.55 -31.70
N GLU A 85 15.82 -3.72 -31.68
CA GLU A 85 16.12 -4.81 -32.61
C GLU A 85 15.88 -4.42 -34.07
N ASN A 86 14.75 -3.76 -34.36
CA ASN A 86 14.46 -3.23 -35.69
C ASN A 86 15.53 -2.21 -36.14
N ILE A 87 15.95 -1.31 -35.26
CA ILE A 87 17.02 -0.34 -35.56
C ILE A 87 18.34 -1.06 -35.88
N ILE A 88 18.70 -2.11 -35.14
CA ILE A 88 19.91 -2.91 -35.43
C ILE A 88 19.80 -3.54 -36.83
N GLY A 89 18.64 -4.10 -37.18
CA GLY A 89 18.38 -4.68 -38.49
C GLY A 89 18.48 -3.67 -39.64
N GLU A 90 17.86 -2.49 -39.50
CA GLU A 90 17.98 -1.40 -40.49
C GLU A 90 19.42 -0.93 -40.65
N LEU A 91 20.20 -0.88 -39.57
CA LEU A 91 21.63 -0.52 -39.61
C LEU A 91 22.47 -1.59 -40.32
N ASP A 92 22.15 -2.88 -40.15
CA ASP A 92 22.81 -3.97 -40.88
C ASP A 92 22.50 -3.93 -42.38
N GLU A 93 21.24 -3.69 -42.75
CA GLU A 93 20.85 -3.50 -44.15
C GLU A 93 21.57 -2.31 -44.78
N LEU A 94 21.60 -1.17 -44.08
CA LEU A 94 22.29 0.04 -44.51
C LEU A 94 23.80 -0.23 -44.69
N LYS A 95 24.41 -0.99 -43.78
CA LYS A 95 25.83 -1.39 -43.85
C LYS A 95 26.09 -2.25 -45.09
N SER A 96 25.19 -3.18 -45.43
CA SER A 96 25.31 -4.03 -46.63
C SER A 96 25.28 -3.18 -47.90
N ILE A 97 24.26 -2.31 -48.05
CA ILE A 97 24.10 -1.45 -49.23
C ILE A 97 25.33 -0.55 -49.45
N ILE A 98 25.86 0.03 -48.37
CA ILE A 98 27.02 0.92 -48.43
C ILE A 98 28.29 0.17 -48.85
N THR A 99 28.44 -1.07 -48.38
CA THR A 99 29.56 -1.94 -48.74
C THR A 99 29.51 -2.31 -50.22
N ASP A 100 28.33 -2.60 -50.75
CA ASP A 100 28.11 -2.93 -52.16
C ASP A 100 28.32 -1.72 -53.10
N CYS A 101 28.04 -0.49 -52.62
CA CYS A 101 28.23 0.75 -53.38
C CYS A 101 29.65 1.35 -53.33
N ASN A 102 30.65 0.66 -52.73
CA ASN A 102 32.04 1.15 -52.62
C ASN A 102 32.18 2.50 -51.88
N LEU A 103 31.26 2.80 -50.96
CA LEU A 103 31.27 4.03 -50.16
C LEU A 103 32.34 3.99 -49.05
N THR A 104 32.80 5.17 -48.63
CA THR A 104 33.95 5.38 -47.74
C THR A 104 33.86 4.60 -46.42
N LYS A 105 34.91 3.85 -46.05
CA LYS A 105 35.07 3.10 -44.78
C LYS A 105 34.68 3.88 -43.51
N ALA A 106 34.75 5.22 -43.54
CA ALA A 106 34.36 6.09 -42.45
C ALA A 106 32.85 6.01 -42.11
N VAL A 107 31.99 5.77 -43.10
CA VAL A 107 30.52 5.67 -42.90
C VAL A 107 30.17 4.34 -42.24
N VAL A 108 30.74 3.23 -42.72
CA VAL A 108 30.59 1.90 -42.12
C VAL A 108 31.00 1.91 -40.65
N ARG A 109 32.13 2.54 -40.32
CA ARG A 109 32.59 2.68 -38.92
C ARG A 109 31.61 3.47 -38.05
N LYS A 110 30.93 4.48 -38.59
CA LYS A 110 29.91 5.23 -37.83
C LYS A 110 28.68 4.37 -37.56
N ILE A 111 28.26 3.54 -38.51
CA ILE A 111 27.14 2.61 -38.34
C ILE A 111 27.44 1.60 -37.23
N GLU A 112 28.65 1.03 -37.21
CA GLU A 112 29.10 0.11 -36.15
C GLU A 112 29.05 0.77 -34.77
N ILE A 113 29.49 2.03 -34.66
CA ILE A 113 29.41 2.79 -33.40
C ILE A 113 27.94 3.00 -32.97
N VAL A 114 27.01 3.20 -33.90
CA VAL A 114 25.59 3.34 -33.57
C VAL A 114 25.01 2.00 -33.14
N GLN A 115 25.32 0.90 -33.83
CA GLN A 115 24.90 -0.46 -33.44
C GLN A 115 25.38 -0.81 -32.03
N ASP A 116 26.66 -0.58 -31.71
CA ASP A 116 27.21 -0.81 -30.37
C ASP A 116 26.45 -0.01 -29.31
N LYS A 117 26.08 1.24 -29.61
CA LYS A 117 25.29 2.07 -28.68
C LYS A 117 23.88 1.52 -28.48
N VAL A 118 23.19 1.15 -29.56
CA VAL A 118 21.84 0.57 -29.50
C VAL A 118 21.85 -0.73 -28.72
N GLN A 119 22.86 -1.58 -28.94
CA GLN A 119 23.03 -2.83 -28.21
C GLN A 119 23.35 -2.62 -26.72
N ASN A 120 24.13 -1.59 -26.37
CA ASN A 120 24.33 -1.19 -24.97
C ASN A 120 23.03 -0.72 -24.31
N VAL A 121 22.18 0.03 -25.02
CA VAL A 121 20.85 0.40 -24.50
C VAL A 121 20.00 -0.85 -24.31
N PHE A 122 19.98 -1.76 -25.28
CA PHE A 122 19.25 -3.03 -25.19
C PHE A 122 19.63 -3.82 -23.92
N TYR A 123 20.93 -4.03 -23.68
CA TYR A 123 21.38 -4.69 -22.45
C TYR A 123 21.03 -3.89 -21.19
N SER A 124 21.09 -2.57 -21.25
CA SER A 124 20.73 -1.72 -20.13
C SER A 124 19.26 -1.86 -19.75
N PHE A 125 18.34 -2.10 -20.70
CA PHE A 125 16.90 -2.28 -20.46
C PHE A 125 16.54 -3.62 -19.79
N GLN A 126 17.45 -4.60 -19.78
CA GLN A 126 17.22 -5.90 -19.12
C GLN A 126 17.08 -5.80 -17.59
N PHE A 127 17.43 -4.67 -16.97
CA PHE A 127 17.18 -4.39 -15.54
C PHE A 127 15.70 -4.47 -15.14
N GLN A 128 14.80 -4.43 -16.11
CA GLN A 128 13.38 -4.56 -15.88
C GLN A 128 12.99 -5.86 -15.19
N ASP A 129 13.60 -7.00 -15.55
CA ASP A 129 13.28 -8.29 -14.92
C ASP A 129 13.55 -8.25 -13.42
N ILE A 130 14.70 -7.67 -13.03
CA ILE A 130 15.05 -7.42 -11.63
C ILE A 130 14.01 -6.49 -10.98
N THR A 131 13.57 -5.44 -11.68
CA THR A 131 12.57 -4.50 -11.15
C THR A 131 11.21 -5.17 -10.92
N ASN A 132 10.77 -6.03 -11.85
CA ASN A 132 9.54 -6.80 -11.72
C ASN A 132 9.62 -7.78 -10.54
N GLN A 133 10.74 -8.49 -10.38
CA GLN A 133 10.96 -9.38 -9.23
C GLN A 133 10.93 -8.62 -7.90
N GLN A 134 11.52 -7.42 -7.84
CA GLN A 134 11.48 -6.58 -6.64
C GLN A 134 10.06 -6.08 -6.33
N LEU A 135 9.28 -5.68 -7.36
CA LEU A 135 7.88 -5.29 -7.18
C LEU A 135 7.02 -6.47 -6.70
N GLU A 136 7.22 -7.66 -7.26
CA GLU A 136 6.52 -8.86 -6.82
C GLU A 136 6.87 -9.22 -5.37
N TYR A 137 8.15 -9.12 -5.00
CA TYR A 137 8.61 -9.34 -3.63
C TYR A 137 7.97 -8.36 -2.64
N VAL A 138 7.96 -7.07 -2.96
CA VAL A 138 7.29 -6.02 -2.15
C VAL A 138 5.80 -6.33 -2.01
N ASN A 139 5.14 -6.74 -3.09
CA ASN A 139 3.73 -7.10 -3.07
C ASN A 139 3.45 -8.28 -2.13
N ARG A 140 4.26 -9.35 -2.21
CA ARG A 140 4.15 -10.51 -1.31
C ARG A 140 4.34 -10.11 0.16
N ILE A 141 5.31 -9.24 0.46
CA ILE A 141 5.52 -8.73 1.83
C ILE A 141 4.32 -7.92 2.31
N LEU A 142 3.83 -6.97 1.50
CA LEU A 142 2.69 -6.13 1.87
C LEU A 142 1.45 -6.98 2.18
N ASN A 143 1.19 -7.99 1.34
CA ASN A 143 0.10 -8.93 1.59
C ASN A 143 0.33 -9.76 2.86
N ALA A 144 1.56 -10.25 3.09
CA ALA A 144 1.86 -11.03 4.28
C ALA A 144 1.73 -10.20 5.58
N ILE A 145 2.19 -8.95 5.57
CA ILE A 145 2.03 -8.01 6.69
C ILE A 145 0.55 -7.76 6.94
N TYR A 146 -0.22 -7.50 5.88
CA TYR A 146 -1.65 -7.26 5.99
C TYR A 146 -2.39 -8.48 6.56
N GLN A 147 -2.16 -9.68 6.03
CA GLN A 147 -2.80 -10.91 6.53
C GLN A 147 -2.46 -11.15 7.99
N LYS A 148 -1.18 -11.01 8.38
CA LYS A 148 -0.77 -11.14 9.77
C LYS A 148 -1.44 -10.11 10.68
N PHE A 149 -1.65 -8.89 10.19
CA PHE A 149 -2.36 -7.85 10.95
C PHE A 149 -3.84 -8.20 11.13
N VAL A 150 -4.51 -8.67 10.07
CA VAL A 150 -5.89 -9.16 10.13
C VAL A 150 -6.01 -10.32 11.10
N ASP A 151 -5.13 -11.32 11.02
CA ASP A 151 -5.14 -12.49 11.89
C ASP A 151 -4.94 -12.11 13.38
N LEU A 152 -4.00 -11.20 13.66
CA LEU A 152 -3.77 -10.67 15.02
C LEU A 152 -4.99 -9.91 15.54
N PHE A 153 -5.65 -9.15 14.67
CA PHE A 153 -6.83 -8.39 15.02
C PHE A 153 -8.03 -9.31 15.28
N ASP A 154 -8.33 -10.24 14.38
CA ASP A 154 -9.41 -11.21 14.53
C ASP A 154 -9.21 -12.09 15.77
N SER A 155 -7.97 -12.49 16.05
CA SER A 155 -7.61 -13.21 17.27
C SER A 155 -7.87 -12.37 18.53
N SER A 156 -7.50 -11.08 18.51
CA SER A 156 -7.73 -10.13 19.62
C SER A 156 -9.22 -9.85 19.84
N LEU A 157 -10.00 -9.73 18.76
CA LEU A 157 -11.45 -9.54 18.80
C LEU A 157 -12.17 -10.77 19.34
N ARG A 158 -11.78 -11.98 18.91
CA ARG A 158 -12.37 -13.24 19.40
C ARG A 158 -12.18 -13.43 20.90
N ILE A 159 -11.00 -13.11 21.42
CA ILE A 159 -10.70 -13.20 22.86
C ILE A 159 -11.62 -12.26 23.67
N LYS A 160 -11.93 -11.07 23.14
CA LYS A 160 -12.74 -10.06 23.83
C LYS A 160 -14.25 -10.30 23.65
N GLY A 161 -14.72 -10.69 22.46
CA GLY A 161 -16.14 -10.88 22.10
C GLY A 161 -16.86 -12.04 22.81
N ASN A 162 -16.13 -12.92 23.48
CA ASN A 162 -16.72 -13.98 24.31
C ASN A 162 -17.20 -13.49 25.69
N THR A 163 -16.93 -12.23 26.05
CA THR A 163 -17.37 -11.63 27.32
C THR A 163 -18.57 -10.70 27.11
N ILE A 164 -19.44 -10.58 28.12
CA ILE A 164 -20.59 -9.66 28.09
C ILE A 164 -20.14 -8.21 27.84
N PHE A 165 -19.02 -7.83 28.45
CA PHE A 165 -18.37 -6.54 28.22
C PHE A 165 -17.89 -6.36 26.78
N GLY A 166 -17.18 -7.36 26.24
CA GLY A 166 -16.65 -7.31 24.89
C GLY A 166 -17.73 -7.28 23.81
N LYS A 167 -18.85 -8.00 23.97
CA LYS A 167 -20.01 -7.85 23.07
C LYS A 167 -20.55 -6.42 23.08
N GLY A 168 -20.75 -5.84 24.27
CA GLY A 168 -21.20 -4.45 24.40
C GLY A 168 -20.22 -3.42 23.83
N LEU A 169 -18.91 -3.66 23.95
CA LEU A 169 -17.87 -2.85 23.34
C LEU A 169 -17.91 -2.96 21.81
N MET A 170 -18.09 -4.17 21.25
CA MET A 170 -18.20 -4.38 19.81
C MET A 170 -19.45 -3.70 19.23
N ASP A 171 -20.59 -3.80 19.91
CA ASP A 171 -21.82 -3.12 19.52
C ASP A 171 -21.64 -1.59 19.54
N ALA A 172 -20.92 -1.06 20.55
CA ALA A 172 -20.61 0.37 20.66
C ALA A 172 -19.64 0.85 19.57
N ILE A 173 -18.59 0.08 19.28
CA ILE A 173 -17.63 0.34 18.20
C ILE A 173 -18.38 0.35 16.85
N GLN A 174 -19.20 -0.66 16.58
CA GLN A 174 -19.98 -0.75 15.35
C GLN A 174 -20.97 0.43 15.20
N ALA A 175 -21.59 0.86 16.31
CA ALA A 175 -22.51 2.00 16.32
C ALA A 175 -21.81 3.34 16.07
N GLU A 176 -20.60 3.54 16.61
CA GLU A 176 -19.82 4.78 16.42
C GLU A 176 -19.26 4.88 15.00
N MET A 177 -18.78 3.75 14.45
CA MET A 177 -18.32 3.69 13.06
C MET A 177 -19.43 3.96 12.02
N ASN A 178 -20.68 3.61 12.33
CA ASN A 178 -21.81 3.93 11.46
C ASN A 178 -22.11 5.44 11.45
N LYS A 179 -21.66 6.20 12.46
CA LYS A 179 -21.78 7.67 12.50
C LYS A 179 -20.59 8.36 11.84
N GLU A 180 -19.37 7.84 12.01
CA GLU A 180 -18.16 8.36 11.37
C GLU A 180 -17.89 7.65 10.04
N LYS A 181 -18.50 8.15 8.95
CA LYS A 181 -18.02 7.83 7.60
C LYS A 181 -16.61 8.40 7.41
N SER A 182 -15.58 7.56 7.57
CA SER A 182 -14.25 7.60 6.92
C SER A 182 -13.74 8.96 6.38
N THR A 183 -13.70 10.01 7.20
CA THR A 183 -13.33 11.36 6.73
C THR A 183 -11.93 11.80 7.14
N SER A 184 -11.34 11.20 8.17
CA SER A 184 -10.02 11.62 8.70
C SER A 184 -8.83 11.08 7.89
N PHE A 185 -8.76 9.77 7.64
CA PHE A 185 -7.62 9.17 6.92
C PHE A 185 -7.72 9.29 5.39
N ASN A 186 -8.94 9.34 4.82
CA ASN A 186 -9.15 9.62 3.40
C ASN A 186 -8.57 10.99 3.00
N LYS A 187 -8.64 12.01 3.88
CA LYS A 187 -7.99 13.31 3.63
C LYS A 187 -6.48 13.19 3.58
N GLN A 188 -5.87 12.51 4.54
CA GLN A 188 -4.42 12.30 4.55
C GLN A 188 -3.94 11.49 3.34
N THR A 189 -4.66 10.43 2.94
CA THR A 189 -4.30 9.64 1.76
C THR A 189 -4.57 10.38 0.44
N THR A 190 -5.64 11.17 0.30
CA THR A 190 -5.82 12.02 -0.89
C THR A 190 -4.85 13.19 -0.95
N GLU A 191 -4.42 13.74 0.17
CA GLU A 191 -3.35 14.76 0.21
C GLU A 191 -2.00 14.18 -0.19
N ILE A 192 -1.62 12.99 0.31
CA ILE A 192 -0.38 12.30 -0.11
C ILE A 192 -0.44 11.90 -1.59
N VAL A 193 -1.58 11.40 -2.08
CA VAL A 193 -1.75 11.05 -3.50
C VAL A 193 -1.71 12.29 -4.40
N ARG A 194 -2.29 13.42 -3.98
CA ARG A 194 -2.18 14.70 -4.74
C ARG A 194 -0.76 15.25 -4.77
N GLN A 195 0.04 15.04 -3.74
CA GLN A 195 1.45 15.47 -3.72
C GLN A 195 2.36 14.62 -4.62
N ASN A 196 1.96 13.38 -4.95
CA ASN A 196 2.78 12.43 -5.73
C ASN A 196 2.18 12.02 -7.08
N THR A 197 1.04 12.58 -7.50
CA THR A 197 0.58 12.43 -8.89
C THR A 197 1.51 13.22 -9.81
N VAL A 198 2.55 12.56 -10.29
CA VAL A 198 3.32 13.01 -11.46
C VAL A 198 2.33 13.06 -12.63
N THR A 199 1.86 14.25 -12.98
CA THR A 199 0.93 14.43 -14.10
C THR A 199 1.67 14.19 -15.42
N GLN A 200 0.95 13.73 -16.45
CA GLN A 200 1.51 13.55 -17.80
C GLN A 200 2.24 14.81 -18.28
N GLU A 201 1.67 16.00 -17.99
CA GLU A 201 2.29 17.30 -18.27
C GLU A 201 3.62 17.54 -17.53
N ALA A 202 3.78 16.99 -16.32
CA ALA A 202 5.04 17.06 -15.58
C ALA A 202 6.10 16.11 -16.17
N ILE A 203 5.70 14.98 -16.74
CA ILE A 203 6.58 14.04 -17.44
C ILE A 203 7.03 14.64 -18.77
N ASP A 204 6.09 15.19 -19.56
CA ASP A 204 6.36 15.79 -20.88
C ASP A 204 7.34 16.97 -20.82
N LYS A 205 7.46 17.62 -19.66
CA LYS A 205 8.44 18.70 -19.43
C LYS A 205 9.90 18.22 -19.40
N TYR A 206 10.15 16.93 -19.14
CA TYR A 206 11.50 16.34 -19.13
C TYR A 206 11.94 15.81 -20.50
N PHE A 207 11.02 15.70 -21.47
CA PHE A 207 11.29 15.17 -22.82
C PHE A 207 11.22 16.27 -23.92
N LYS A 208 11.26 17.55 -23.55
CA LYS A 208 11.38 18.70 -24.46
C LYS A 208 12.80 19.22 -24.57
#